data_AF-A0A093XJH0-F1
#
_entry.id   AF-A0A093XJH0-F1
#
_cell.length_a   1.000
_cell.length_b   1.000
_cell.length_c   1.000
_cell.angle_alpha   90.00
_cell.angle_beta   90.00
_cell.angle_gamma   90.00
#
_symmetry.space_group_name_H-M   'P 1'
#
loop_
_entity.id
_entity.type
_entity.pdbx_description
1 polymer ?
#
loop_
_entity_poly.entity_id
_entity_poly.type
_entity_poly.pdbx_seq_one_letter_code
_entity_poly.pdbx_strand_id
1 'polypeptide(L)'
;IVNLSSSVGGAIGDSIAGAIWTNVYPKALANYLPVESQANLTDIYLDYTLALEWPVGDPTRTGIQLATGHAQRDMCMAGTCLVALTFISVWLWRDIHLGTRKQLKGIVL
;
A
#
# COMPACT_ATOMS: atom_id res chain seq x y z
N ILE A 1 -11.95 12.65 16.08
CA ILE A 1 -12.22 12.56 14.63
C ILE A 1 -10.98 12.24 13.81
N VAL A 2 -9.91 13.05 13.86
CA VAL A 2 -8.67 12.80 13.09
C VAL A 2 -8.04 11.41 13.32
N ASN A 3 -7.97 10.93 14.57
CA ASN A 3 -7.42 9.60 14.88
C ASN A 3 -8.28 8.43 14.37
N LEU A 4 -9.60 8.59 14.30
CA LEU A 4 -10.51 7.55 13.80
C LEU A 4 -10.40 7.43 12.27
N SER A 5 -10.40 8.56 11.57
CA SER A 5 -10.24 8.60 10.12
C SER A 5 -8.89 8.04 9.67
N SER A 6 -7.80 8.37 10.37
CA SER A 6 -6.47 7.83 10.06
C SER A 6 -6.37 6.32 10.33
N SER A 7 -6.99 5.82 11.40
CA SER A 7 -7.00 4.38 11.71
C SER A 7 -7.74 3.57 10.65
N VAL A 8 -8.91 4.05 10.20
CA VAL A 8 -9.67 3.39 9.12
C VAL A 8 -8.90 3.43 7.80
N GLY A 9 -8.33 4.58 7.44
CA GLY A 9 -7.51 4.72 6.23
C GLY A 9 -6.28 3.80 6.25
N GLY A 10 -5.59 3.73 7.40
CA GLY A 10 -4.45 2.84 7.59
C GLY A 10 -4.83 1.36 7.42
N ALA A 11 -5.90 0.91 8.06
CA ALA A 11 -6.36 -0.48 7.96
C ALA A 11 -6.72 -0.88 6.51
N ILE A 12 -7.35 0.03 5.75
CA ILE A 12 -7.65 -0.20 4.33
C ILE A 12 -6.36 -0.28 3.51
N GLY A 13 -5.42 0.64 3.74
CA GLY A 13 -4.12 0.65 3.08
C GLY A 13 -3.32 -0.62 3.32
N ASP A 14 -3.22 -1.05 4.59
CA ASP A 14 -2.53 -2.28 4.98
C ASP A 14 -3.19 -3.52 4.37
N SER A 15 -4.53 -3.56 4.30
CA SER A 15 -5.25 -4.67 3.67
C SER A 15 -4.95 -4.78 2.17
N ILE A 16 -4.91 -3.64 1.46
CA ILE A 16 -4.59 -3.60 0.03
C ILE A 16 -3.12 -3.97 -0.19
N ALA A 17 -2.20 -3.42 0.61
CA ALA A 17 -0.79 -3.74 0.54
C ALA A 17 -0.55 -5.23 0.82
N GLY A 18 -1.18 -5.80 1.84
CA GLY A 18 -1.13 -7.23 2.14
C GLY A 18 -1.68 -8.10 1.01
N ALA A 19 -2.80 -7.70 0.40
CA ALA A 19 -3.37 -8.40 -0.76
C ALA A 19 -2.43 -8.35 -1.97
N ILE A 20 -1.80 -7.22 -2.25
CA ILE A 20 -0.82 -7.08 -3.34
C ILE A 20 0.41 -7.95 -3.03
N TRP A 21 0.96 -7.88 -1.82
CA TRP A 21 2.13 -8.65 -1.42
C TRP A 21 1.90 -10.15 -1.61
N THR A 22 0.82 -10.68 -1.05
CA THR A 22 0.48 -12.11 -1.13
C THR A 22 0.24 -12.61 -2.56
N ASN A 23 -0.20 -11.75 -3.49
CA ASN A 23 -0.52 -12.16 -4.86
C ASN A 23 0.59 -11.87 -5.89
N VAL A 24 1.37 -10.81 -5.70
CA VAL A 24 2.36 -10.30 -6.66
C VAL A 24 3.76 -10.75 -6.28
N TYR A 25 4.14 -10.59 -5.00
CA TYR A 25 5.49 -10.89 -4.56
C TYR A 25 5.94 -12.33 -4.85
N PRO A 26 5.19 -13.40 -4.51
CA PRO A 26 5.64 -14.77 -4.80
C PRO A 26 5.73 -15.06 -6.31
N LYS A 27 4.88 -14.44 -7.14
CA LYS A 27 4.96 -14.57 -8.60
C LYS A 27 6.20 -13.86 -9.16
N ALA A 28 6.49 -12.66 -8.67
CA ALA A 28 7.69 -11.93 -9.05
C ALA A 28 8.95 -12.69 -8.58
N LEU A 29 8.94 -13.22 -7.36
CA LEU A 29 10.03 -14.00 -6.79
C LEU A 29 10.31 -15.25 -7.64
N ALA A 30 9.28 -15.98 -8.05
CA ALA A 30 9.42 -17.14 -8.95
C ALA A 30 10.04 -16.77 -10.31
N ASN A 31 9.81 -15.55 -10.81
CA ASN A 31 10.33 -15.12 -12.10
C ASN A 31 11.77 -14.60 -12.03
N TYR A 32 12.18 -14.01 -10.90
CA TYR A 32 13.48 -13.38 -10.73
C TYR A 32 14.51 -14.25 -10.01
N LEU A 33 14.10 -15.32 -9.31
CA LEU A 33 15.04 -16.26 -8.71
C LEU A 33 15.71 -17.16 -9.76
N PRO A 34 17.01 -17.47 -9.59
CA PRO A 34 17.67 -18.52 -10.35
C PRO A 34 17.17 -19.90 -9.93
N VAL A 35 17.26 -20.88 -10.85
CA VAL A 35 16.76 -22.26 -10.67
C VAL A 35 17.31 -22.92 -9.40
N GLU A 36 18.55 -22.62 -9.02
CA GLU A 36 19.20 -23.17 -7.83
C GLU A 36 18.54 -22.70 -6.52
N SER A 37 18.00 -21.49 -6.50
CA SER A 37 17.40 -20.89 -5.30
C SER A 37 15.88 -21.03 -5.28
N GLN A 38 15.28 -21.60 -6.33
CA GLN A 38 13.83 -21.80 -6.45
C GLN A 38 13.25 -22.67 -5.33
N ALA A 39 14.06 -23.60 -4.79
CA ALA A 39 13.68 -24.43 -3.65
C ALA A 39 13.46 -23.59 -2.37
N ASN A 40 14.21 -22.49 -2.22
CA ASN A 40 14.14 -21.62 -1.04
C ASN A 40 13.06 -20.53 -1.18
N LEU A 41 12.28 -20.54 -2.27
CA LEU A 41 11.28 -19.50 -2.56
C LEU A 41 10.28 -19.35 -1.41
N THR A 42 9.77 -20.47 -0.89
CA THR A 42 8.82 -20.48 0.24
C THR A 42 9.45 -19.94 1.51
N ASP A 43 10.70 -20.32 1.80
CA ASP A 43 11.40 -19.87 3.00
C ASP A 43 11.70 -18.36 2.93
N ILE A 44 12.14 -17.87 1.77
CA ILE A 44 12.34 -16.43 1.51
C ILE A 44 11.04 -15.64 1.59
N TYR A 45 9.92 -16.24 1.16
CA TYR A 45 8.61 -15.62 1.28
C TYR A 45 8.14 -15.49 2.73
N LEU A 46 8.41 -16.51 3.55
CA LEU A 46 8.06 -16.54 4.97
C LEU A 46 8.99 -15.67 5.82
N ASP A 47 10.28 -15.66 5.48
CA ASP A 47 11.32 -14.93 6.20
C ASP A 47 12.19 -14.12 5.24
N TYR A 48 11.94 -12.81 5.24
CA TYR A 48 12.73 -11.85 4.46
C TYR A 48 14.16 -11.69 5.02
N THR A 49 14.45 -12.08 6.27
CA THR A 49 15.79 -11.93 6.85
C THR A 49 16.82 -12.86 6.21
N LEU A 50 16.37 -14.00 5.66
CA LEU A 50 17.21 -14.86 4.82
C LEU A 50 17.84 -14.06 3.68
N ALA A 51 17.13 -13.05 3.13
CA ALA A 51 17.63 -12.17 2.07
C ALA A 51 18.94 -11.45 2.43
N LEU A 52 19.19 -11.24 3.73
CA LEU A 52 20.37 -10.56 4.27
C LEU A 52 21.57 -11.50 4.47
N GLU A 53 21.34 -12.81 4.52
CA GLU A 53 22.41 -13.80 4.68
C GLU A 53 23.20 -14.00 3.39
N TRP A 54 22.58 -13.78 2.23
CA TRP A 54 23.28 -13.84 0.95
C TRP A 54 24.22 -12.65 0.75
N PRO A 55 25.43 -12.88 0.19
CA PRO A 55 26.39 -11.81 -0.05
C PRO A 55 25.89 -10.79 -1.07
N VAL A 56 26.37 -9.56 -0.94
CA VAL A 56 26.07 -8.48 -1.89
C VAL A 56 26.67 -8.83 -3.26
N GLY A 57 25.83 -8.91 -4.30
CA GLY A 57 26.22 -9.32 -5.64
C GLY A 57 25.79 -10.74 -6.01
N ASP A 58 25.24 -11.51 -5.07
CA ASP A 58 24.65 -12.80 -5.37
C ASP A 58 23.39 -12.66 -6.25
N PRO A 59 23.22 -13.49 -7.30
CA PRO A 59 22.04 -13.44 -8.17
C PRO A 59 20.72 -13.67 -7.41
N THR A 60 20.73 -14.47 -6.35
CA THR A 60 19.56 -14.73 -5.50
C THR A 60 19.15 -13.44 -4.79
N ARG A 61 20.11 -12.74 -4.18
CA ARG A 61 19.85 -11.48 -3.48
C ARG A 61 19.34 -10.40 -4.42
N THR A 62 19.93 -10.29 -5.61
CA THR A 62 19.44 -9.36 -6.65
C THR A 62 18.04 -9.73 -7.13
N GLY A 63 17.74 -11.02 -7.31
CA GLY A 63 16.41 -11.50 -7.68
C GLY A 63 15.35 -11.16 -6.64
N ILE A 64 15.66 -11.34 -5.36
CA ILE A 64 14.79 -10.94 -4.23
C ILE A 64 14.54 -9.43 -4.29
N GLN A 65 15.58 -8.61 -4.40
CA GLN A 65 15.45 -7.14 -4.46
C GLN A 65 14.58 -6.68 -5.63
N LEU A 66 14.72 -7.30 -6.80
CA LEU A 66 13.89 -7.01 -7.97
C LEU A 66 12.43 -7.41 -7.74
N ALA A 67 12.19 -8.57 -7.14
CA ALA A 67 10.83 -9.02 -6.80
C ALA A 67 10.15 -8.08 -5.80
N THR A 68 10.86 -7.68 -4.75
CA THR A 68 10.36 -6.72 -3.75
C THR A 68 10.10 -5.36 -4.40
N GLY A 69 11.01 -4.88 -5.25
CA GLY A 69 10.85 -3.62 -5.99
C GLY A 69 9.62 -3.64 -6.91
N HIS A 70 9.33 -4.78 -7.55
CA HIS A 70 8.13 -4.93 -8.37
C HIS A 70 6.85 -4.83 -7.50
N ALA A 71 6.78 -5.58 -6.40
CA ALA A 71 5.63 -5.53 -5.50
C ALA A 71 5.42 -4.11 -4.92
N GLN A 72 6.51 -3.43 -4.54
CA GLN A 72 6.46 -2.06 -4.03
C GLN A 72 5.95 -1.06 -5.07
N ARG A 73 6.37 -1.20 -6.33
CA ARG A 73 5.91 -0.37 -7.43
C ARG A 73 4.39 -0.48 -7.60
N ASP A 74 3.86 -1.70 -7.53
CA ASP A 74 2.41 -1.95 -7.64
C ASP A 74 1.64 -1.36 -6.46
N MET A 75 2.19 -1.43 -5.24
CA MET A 75 1.61 -0.76 -4.07
C MET A 75 1.54 0.76 -4.25
N CYS A 76 2.59 1.38 -4.81
CA CYS A 76 2.59 2.82 -5.11
C CYS A 76 1.56 3.19 -6.18
N MET A 77 1.38 2.35 -7.21
CA MET A 77 0.33 2.57 -8.21
C MET A 77 -1.07 2.50 -7.57
N ALA A 78 -1.32 1.47 -6.75
CA ALA A 78 -2.59 1.33 -6.03
C ALA A 78 -2.87 2.54 -5.13
N GLY A 79 -1.86 3.02 -4.39
CA GLY A 79 -1.96 4.23 -3.58
C GLY A 79 -2.29 5.48 -4.41
N THR A 80 -1.66 5.63 -5.58
CA THR A 80 -1.92 6.76 -6.49
C THR A 80 -3.36 6.74 -7.01
N CYS A 81 -3.88 5.56 -7.37
CA CYS A 81 -5.26 5.40 -7.81
C CYS A 81 -6.27 5.78 -6.71
N LEU A 82 -6.01 5.39 -5.46
CA LEU A 82 -6.86 5.77 -4.32
C LEU A 82 -6.86 7.29 -4.10
N VAL A 83 -5.69 7.93 -4.16
CA VAL A 83 -5.58 9.39 -4.04
C VAL A 83 -6.31 10.09 -5.20
N ALA A 84 -6.21 9.59 -6.42
CA ALA A 84 -6.97 10.15 -7.55
C ALA A 84 -8.49 10.08 -7.31
N LEU A 85 -8.99 8.99 -6.73
CA LEU A 85 -10.40 8.84 -6.37
C LEU A 85 -10.84 9.81 -5.27
N THR A 86 -9.99 10.10 -4.28
CA THR A 86 -10.32 11.10 -3.26
C THR A 86 -10.40 12.50 -3.85
N PHE A 87 -9.51 12.86 -4.78
CA PHE A 87 -9.59 14.13 -5.52
C PHE A 87 -10.89 14.26 -6.32
N ILE A 88 -11.32 13.21 -7.03
CA ILE A 88 -12.58 13.21 -7.77
C ILE A 88 -13.78 13.37 -6.80
N SER A 89 -13.73 12.69 -5.65
CA SER A 89 -14.77 12.77 -4.63
C SER A 89 -14.91 14.18 -4.05
N VAL A 90 -13.78 14.87 -3.80
CA VAL A 90 -13.78 16.27 -3.36
C VAL A 90 -14.29 17.20 -4.46
N TRP A 91 -13.95 16.93 -5.73
CA TRP A 91 -14.44 17.72 -6.85
C TRP A 91 -15.97 17.62 -7.03
N LEU A 92 -16.55 16.46 -6.72
CA LEU A 92 -18.01 16.26 -6.73
C LEU A 92 -18.74 16.88 -5.54
N TRP A 93 -18.04 17.28 -4.47
CA TRP A 93 -18.68 17.95 -3.35
C TRP A 93 -19.20 19.31 -3.78
N ARG A 94 -20.52 19.45 -3.69
CA ARG A 94 -21.20 20.72 -3.96
C ARG A 94 -20.84 21.69 -2.84
N ASP A 95 -20.34 22.86 -3.20
CA ASP A 95 -20.08 23.92 -2.25
C ASP A 95 -21.41 24.39 -1.63
N ILE A 96 -21.62 24.07 -0.35
CA ILE A 96 -22.80 24.49 0.41
C ILE A 96 -22.47 25.83 1.06
N HIS A 97 -22.88 26.92 0.41
CA HIS A 97 -22.80 28.26 0.98
C HIS A 97 -23.65 28.34 2.26
N LEU A 98 -22.99 28.37 3.43
CA LEU A 98 -23.64 28.54 4.73
C LEU A 98 -24.07 30.00 5.03
N GLY A 99 -23.79 30.93 4.13
CA GLY A 99 -23.99 32.38 4.32
C GLY A 99 -25.43 32.90 4.39
N THR A 100 -26.45 32.04 4.25
CA THR A 100 -27.87 32.47 4.28
C THR A 100 -28.72 31.68 5.30
N ARG A 101 -28.13 31.31 6.45
CA ARG A 101 -28.95 30.95 7.61
C ARG A 101 -29.07 32.19 8.49
N LYS A 102 -30.26 32.80 8.54
CA LYS A 102 -30.64 33.78 9.57
C LYS A 102 -30.26 33.17 10.92
N GLN A 103 -29.19 33.65 11.55
CA GLN A 103 -28.85 33.33 12.92
C GLN A 103 -30.02 33.83 13.78
N LEU A 104 -30.96 32.96 14.11
CA LEU A 104 -31.97 33.27 15.11
C LEU A 104 -31.21 33.46 16.42
N LYS A 105 -31.18 34.70 16.92
CA LYS A 105 -30.71 35.03 18.27
C LYS A 105 -31.63 34.32 19.27
N GLY A 106 -31.37 33.05 19.53
CA GLY A 106 -31.91 32.36 20.70
C GLY A 106 -31.12 32.83 21.92
N ILE A 107 -31.82 33.39 22.90
CA ILE A 107 -31.27 33.70 24.21
C ILE A 107 -30.79 32.40 24.85
N VAL A 108 -29.51 32.35 25.22
CA VAL A 108 -28.96 31.32 26.09
C VAL A 108 -29.32 31.70 27.54
N LEU A 109 -30.06 30.84 28.22
CA LEU A 109 -30.24 30.86 29.68
C LEU A 109 -29.10 30.06 30.34
#